data_AF-A0A6J1N5I0-F1
#
_entry.id   AF-A0A6J1N5I0-F1
#
_cell.length_a   1.000
_cell.length_b   1.000
_cell.length_c   1.000
_cell.angle_alpha   90.00
_cell.angle_beta   90.00
_cell.angle_gamma   90.00
#
_symmetry.space_group_name_H-M   'P 1'
#
loop_
_entity.id
_entity.type
_entity.pdbx_description
1 polymer ?
#
loop_
_entity_poly.entity_id
_entity_poly.type
_entity_poly.pdbx_seq_one_letter_code
_entity_poly.pdbx_strand_id
1 'polypeptide(L)'
;MALYKTFSYSVEVQYKSRLLSKATLFTVTTTILTVILPFIVAYRGRGFWLKSSYFYEQPLVHSTYDYLLIAETDDPSVNIICGDAAALEEERVIDEENCVEIQIQEDDINEDGKNDILKFKYNIIVPKNRFISSIILILGIDFQIKVCNIIITFIIMSES
;
A
#
# COMPACT_ATOMS: atom_id res chain seq x y z
N MET A 1 19.03 -82.77 12.23
CA MET A 1 20.50 -82.85 12.38
C MET A 1 21.12 -82.26 11.11
N ALA A 2 21.74 -81.09 11.21
CA ALA A 2 22.38 -80.42 10.07
C ALA A 2 23.83 -80.91 9.93
N LEU A 3 24.22 -81.32 8.73
CA LEU A 3 25.51 -81.91 8.44
C LEU A 3 26.53 -80.78 8.21
N TYR A 4 27.28 -80.43 9.25
CA TYR A 4 28.33 -79.42 9.16
C TYR A 4 29.55 -80.00 8.45
N LYS A 5 29.90 -79.41 7.31
CA LYS A 5 31.10 -79.76 6.55
C LYS A 5 32.24 -78.87 7.02
N THR A 6 33.11 -79.40 7.88
CA THR A 6 34.30 -78.70 8.36
C THR A 6 35.43 -78.87 7.33
N PHE A 7 36.03 -77.76 6.91
CA PHE A 7 37.15 -77.76 5.97
C PHE A 7 38.46 -77.58 6.73
N SER A 8 39.46 -78.42 6.44
CA SER A 8 40.77 -78.45 7.12
C SER A 8 41.79 -77.49 6.49
N TYR A 9 41.41 -76.71 5.49
CA TYR A 9 42.28 -75.78 4.77
C TYR A 9 41.64 -74.39 4.69
N SER A 10 42.50 -73.37 4.56
CA SER A 10 42.07 -71.98 4.40
C SER A 10 41.27 -71.82 3.10
N VAL A 11 39.97 -71.57 3.20
CA VAL A 11 39.12 -71.23 2.05
C VAL A 11 39.13 -69.71 1.89
N GLU A 12 39.80 -69.23 0.85
CA GLU A 12 39.70 -67.81 0.46
C GLU A 12 38.36 -67.55 -0.25
N VAL A 13 37.38 -67.07 0.52
CA VAL A 13 36.10 -66.62 -0.04
C VAL A 13 36.26 -65.16 -0.49
N GLN A 14 36.39 -64.95 -1.80
CA GLN A 14 36.34 -63.59 -2.36
C GLN A 14 34.89 -63.08 -2.39
N TYR A 15 34.53 -62.27 -1.40
CA TYR A 15 33.25 -61.56 -1.38
C TYR A 15 33.26 -60.46 -2.44
N LYS A 16 32.54 -60.66 -3.55
CA LYS A 16 32.25 -59.57 -4.49
C LYS A 16 31.23 -58.63 -3.86
N SER A 17 31.67 -57.45 -3.44
CA SER A 17 30.80 -56.37 -2.97
C SER A 17 29.85 -55.91 -4.07
N ARG A 18 28.56 -56.19 -3.91
CA ARG A 18 27.51 -55.69 -4.82
C ARG A 18 27.23 -54.22 -4.47
N LEU A 19 27.44 -53.31 -5.42
CA LEU A 19 27.27 -51.86 -5.24
C LEU A 19 25.83 -51.44 -4.85
N LEU A 20 24.84 -52.32 -5.05
CA LEU A 20 23.43 -52.07 -4.72
C LEU A 20 22.92 -53.18 -3.77
N SER A 21 23.02 -52.94 -2.47
CA SER A 21 22.47 -53.81 -1.44
C SER A 21 20.99 -53.46 -1.19
N LYS A 22 20.21 -54.41 -0.65
CA LYS A 22 18.84 -54.13 -0.20
C LYS A 22 18.78 -53.00 0.84
N ALA A 23 19.83 -52.91 1.67
CA ALA A 23 19.99 -51.84 2.65
C ALA A 23 20.18 -50.46 1.98
N THR A 24 21.03 -50.37 0.95
CA THR A 24 21.28 -49.10 0.26
C THR A 24 20.04 -48.61 -0.49
N LEU A 25 19.24 -49.53 -1.04
CA LEU A 25 17.96 -49.20 -1.66
C LEU A 25 16.99 -48.66 -0.61
N PHE A 26 16.83 -49.34 0.53
CA PHE A 26 15.96 -48.87 1.61
C PHE A 26 16.36 -47.47 2.11
N THR A 27 17.65 -47.20 2.32
CA THR A 27 18.13 -45.89 2.76
C THR A 27 17.91 -44.79 1.73
N VAL A 28 18.06 -45.09 0.43
CA VAL A 28 17.78 -44.12 -0.63
C VAL A 28 16.29 -43.81 -0.70
N THR A 29 15.42 -44.82 -0.59
CA THR A 29 13.97 -44.59 -0.62
C THR A 29 13.50 -43.78 0.58
N THR A 30 14.00 -44.07 1.79
CA THR A 30 13.61 -43.33 2.99
C THR A 30 14.12 -41.89 2.97
N THR A 31 15.35 -41.64 2.49
CA THR A 31 15.90 -40.28 2.34
C THR A 31 15.14 -39.45 1.31
N ILE A 32 14.75 -40.04 0.18
CA ILE A 32 13.89 -39.36 -0.80
C ILE A 32 12.54 -39.01 -0.17
N LEU A 33 11.93 -39.92 0.58
CA LEU A 33 10.62 -39.71 1.19
C LEU A 33 10.65 -38.63 2.29
N THR A 34 11.70 -38.61 3.13
CA THR A 34 11.87 -37.58 4.17
C THR A 34 12.11 -36.20 3.60
N VAL A 35 12.72 -36.09 2.42
CA VAL A 35 12.88 -34.79 1.74
C VAL A 35 11.58 -34.38 1.04
N ILE A 36 10.89 -35.28 0.33
CA ILE A 36 9.73 -34.90 -0.49
C ILE A 36 8.47 -34.62 0.34
N LEU A 37 8.22 -35.38 1.41
CA LEU A 37 7.03 -35.21 2.26
C LEU A 37 6.81 -33.79 2.78
N PRO A 38 7.79 -33.11 3.41
CA PRO A 38 7.59 -31.74 3.90
C PRO A 38 7.30 -30.75 2.77
N PHE A 39 7.87 -30.93 1.58
CA PHE A 39 7.57 -30.09 0.41
C PHE A 39 6.13 -30.27 -0.08
N ILE A 40 5.61 -31.50 -0.12
CA ILE A 40 4.21 -31.75 -0.49
C ILE A 40 3.27 -31.09 0.52
N VAL A 41 3.56 -31.22 1.81
CA VAL A 41 2.76 -30.63 2.89
C VAL A 41 2.73 -29.11 2.79
N ALA A 42 3.88 -28.46 2.67
CA ALA A 42 3.96 -27.01 2.56
C ALA A 42 3.38 -26.47 1.23
N TYR A 43 3.44 -27.24 0.14
CA TYR A 43 2.79 -26.88 -1.14
C TYR A 43 1.26 -26.96 -1.03
N ARG A 44 0.72 -28.02 -0.43
CA ARG A 44 -0.73 -28.18 -0.19
C ARG A 44 -1.25 -27.16 0.84
N GLY A 45 -0.44 -26.82 1.83
CA GLY A 45 -0.77 -25.84 2.87
C GLY A 45 -0.75 -24.38 2.41
N ARG A 46 -0.43 -24.11 1.14
CA ARG A 46 -0.26 -22.74 0.59
C ARG A 46 0.78 -21.89 1.36
N GLY A 47 1.60 -22.51 2.21
CA GLY A 47 2.57 -21.82 3.05
C GLY A 47 3.83 -21.37 2.32
N PHE A 48 4.13 -21.95 1.15
CA PHE A 48 5.32 -21.59 0.37
C PHE A 48 5.26 -20.20 -0.28
N TRP A 49 4.08 -19.61 -0.42
CA TRP A 49 3.95 -18.26 -0.96
C TRP A 49 2.87 -17.49 -0.23
N LEU A 50 3.28 -16.61 0.68
CA LEU A 50 2.45 -15.48 1.07
C LEU A 50 2.15 -14.66 -0.19
N LYS A 51 0.92 -14.74 -0.68
CA LYS A 51 0.42 -13.86 -1.73
C LYS A 51 -0.05 -12.58 -1.07
N SER A 52 0.80 -11.56 -1.08
CA SER A 52 0.38 -10.20 -0.77
C SER A 52 -0.31 -9.63 -2.00
N SER A 53 -1.59 -9.28 -1.88
CA SER A 53 -2.33 -8.57 -2.91
C SER A 53 -2.52 -7.13 -2.47
N TYR A 54 -1.91 -6.20 -3.20
CA TYR A 54 -2.13 -4.76 -3.02
C TYR A 54 -3.20 -4.30 -3.99
N PHE A 55 -4.23 -3.62 -3.48
CA PHE A 55 -5.25 -2.97 -4.28
C PHE A 55 -5.11 -1.47 -4.08
N TYR A 56 -4.88 -0.75 -5.17
CA TYR A 56 -4.88 0.70 -5.19
C TYR A 56 -6.22 1.15 -5.75
N GLU A 57 -7.04 1.78 -4.93
CA GLU A 57 -8.29 2.40 -5.37
C GLU A 57 -8.08 3.89 -5.57
N GLN A 58 -8.65 4.44 -6.65
CA GLN A 58 -8.71 5.88 -6.85
C GLN A 58 -9.79 6.45 -5.92
N PRO A 59 -9.46 7.38 -5.02
CA PRO A 59 -10.44 7.98 -4.13
C PRO A 59 -11.44 8.82 -4.92
N LEU A 60 -12.66 8.91 -4.41
CA LEU A 60 -13.65 9.86 -4.93
C LEU A 60 -13.33 11.21 -4.29
N VAL A 61 -12.86 12.14 -5.12
CA VAL A 61 -12.53 13.51 -4.75
C VAL A 61 -13.60 14.41 -5.35
N HIS A 62 -14.26 15.20 -4.51
CA HIS A 62 -15.21 16.22 -4.95
C HIS A 62 -14.81 17.57 -4.34
N SER A 63 -14.74 18.61 -5.17
CA SER A 63 -14.57 19.96 -4.64
C SER A 63 -15.89 20.40 -3.99
N THR A 64 -15.84 20.85 -2.74
CA THR A 64 -17.03 21.47 -2.12
C THR A 64 -17.23 22.90 -2.57
N TYR A 65 -16.30 23.44 -3.36
CA TYR A 65 -16.22 24.83 -3.78
C TYR A 65 -16.06 25.82 -2.62
N ASP A 66 -15.87 25.33 -1.39
CA ASP A 66 -15.53 26.15 -0.24
C ASP A 66 -14.05 26.53 -0.28
N TYR A 67 -13.74 27.78 0.00
CA TYR A 67 -12.38 28.25 0.12
C TYR A 67 -12.27 29.37 1.16
N LEU A 68 -11.05 29.53 1.68
CA LEU A 68 -10.66 30.64 2.52
C LEU A 68 -9.27 31.11 2.06
N LEU A 69 -9.21 32.35 1.60
CA LEU A 69 -8.01 33.01 1.13
C LEU A 69 -7.68 34.13 2.11
N ILE A 70 -6.46 34.11 2.64
CA ILE A 70 -5.95 35.11 3.56
C ILE A 70 -4.68 35.67 2.93
N ALA A 71 -4.72 36.94 2.54
CA ALA A 71 -3.53 37.67 2.11
C ALA A 71 -3.10 38.61 3.24
N GLU A 72 -1.95 38.30 3.83
CA GLU A 72 -1.34 39.13 4.88
C GLU A 72 -0.57 40.27 4.22
N THR A 73 -0.81 41.49 4.70
CA THR A 73 -0.06 42.66 4.23
C THR A 73 1.18 42.91 5.08
N ASP A 74 1.94 43.96 4.76
CA ASP A 74 3.07 44.44 5.57
C ASP A 74 2.69 44.79 7.02
N ASP A 75 1.41 45.04 7.29
CA ASP A 75 0.88 45.29 8.63
C ASP A 75 -0.12 44.19 9.01
N PRO A 76 0.16 43.40 10.06
CA PRO A 76 -0.67 42.27 10.47
C PRO A 76 -2.05 42.70 10.97
N SER A 77 -2.30 44.00 11.14
CA SER A 77 -3.60 44.56 11.52
C SER A 77 -4.57 44.65 10.35
N VAL A 78 -4.08 44.62 9.11
CA VAL A 78 -4.88 44.77 7.88
C VAL A 78 -4.61 43.59 6.97
N ASN A 79 -5.42 42.53 7.12
CA ASN A 79 -5.36 41.34 6.28
C ASN A 79 -6.57 41.31 5.38
N ILE A 80 -6.37 40.89 4.12
CA ILE A 80 -7.46 40.70 3.17
C ILE A 80 -7.92 39.26 3.30
N ILE A 81 -9.19 39.06 3.64
CA ILE A 81 -9.78 37.73 3.83
C ILE A 81 -10.93 37.58 2.82
N CYS A 82 -10.84 36.58 1.95
CA CYS A 82 -11.86 36.26 0.95
C CYS A 82 -12.33 34.81 1.14
N GLY A 83 -13.63 34.55 1.10
CA GLY A 83 -14.17 33.18 1.10
C GLY A 83 -15.50 33.05 1.81
N ASP A 84 -16.17 31.92 1.62
CA ASP A 84 -17.48 31.65 2.23
C ASP A 84 -17.39 31.54 3.76
N ALA A 85 -16.24 31.09 4.29
CA ALA A 85 -15.98 31.07 5.73
C ALA A 85 -15.65 32.45 6.32
N ALA A 86 -15.37 33.46 5.48
CA ALA A 86 -15.13 34.84 5.94
C ALA A 86 -16.41 35.49 6.50
N ALA A 87 -17.59 34.98 6.12
CA ALA A 87 -18.88 35.39 6.66
C ALA A 87 -19.07 35.06 8.17
N LEU A 88 -18.20 34.25 8.77
CA LEU A 88 -18.28 33.85 10.18
C LEU A 88 -17.63 34.85 11.14
N GLU A 89 -16.79 35.78 10.67
CA GLU A 89 -16.23 36.86 11.48
C GLU A 89 -17.03 38.16 11.27
N GLU A 90 -18.16 38.30 11.97
CA GLU A 90 -19.04 39.48 11.93
C GLU A 90 -18.31 40.82 12.24
N GLU A 91 -17.14 40.79 12.88
CA GLU A 91 -16.35 41.98 13.25
C GLU A 91 -15.26 42.39 12.23
N ARG A 92 -14.99 41.58 11.20
CA ARG A 92 -13.94 41.85 10.19
C ARG A 92 -14.46 41.88 8.74
N VAL A 93 -15.76 42.14 8.58
CA VAL A 93 -16.43 42.43 7.31
C VAL A 93 -16.01 43.83 6.80
N ILE A 94 -14.72 44.03 6.54
CA ILE A 94 -14.21 45.32 6.05
C ILE A 94 -13.83 45.26 4.57
N ASP A 95 -13.54 44.08 4.00
CA ASP A 95 -12.85 44.02 2.71
C ASP A 95 -13.44 43.04 1.67
N GLU A 96 -14.77 42.83 1.66
CA GLU A 96 -15.42 42.22 0.48
C GLU A 96 -15.10 43.00 -0.82
N GLU A 97 -14.83 44.31 -0.72
CA GLU A 97 -14.42 45.15 -1.86
C GLU A 97 -13.06 44.79 -2.45
N ASN A 98 -12.16 44.15 -1.67
CA ASN A 98 -10.85 43.74 -2.16
C ASN A 98 -10.89 42.38 -2.88
N CYS A 99 -11.98 41.63 -2.79
CA CYS A 99 -12.16 40.32 -3.40
C CYS A 99 -13.02 40.46 -4.68
N VAL A 100 -12.39 40.60 -5.85
CA VAL A 100 -13.10 41.00 -7.08
C VAL A 100 -13.70 39.82 -7.83
N GLU A 101 -12.90 38.78 -8.06
CA GLU A 101 -13.33 37.67 -8.89
C GLU A 101 -12.61 36.39 -8.49
N ILE A 102 -13.39 35.32 -8.31
CA ILE A 102 -12.90 34.00 -7.95
C ILE A 102 -13.53 33.00 -8.89
N GLN A 103 -12.67 32.23 -9.57
CA GLN A 103 -13.06 31.22 -10.53
C GLN A 103 -12.47 29.88 -10.11
N ILE A 104 -13.34 28.89 -9.95
CA ILE A 104 -13.00 27.51 -9.68
C ILE A 104 -13.41 26.72 -10.92
N GLN A 105 -12.45 26.03 -11.53
CA GLN A 105 -12.68 25.19 -12.70
C GLN A 105 -12.12 23.80 -12.44
N GLU A 106 -12.95 22.80 -12.71
CA GLU A 106 -12.54 21.40 -12.70
C GLU A 106 -12.36 20.92 -14.14
N ASP A 107 -11.23 20.30 -14.44
CA ASP A 107 -10.93 19.75 -15.76
C ASP A 107 -10.72 18.24 -15.66
N ASP A 108 -11.41 17.50 -16.53
CA ASP A 108 -11.19 16.09 -16.80
C ASP A 108 -10.36 15.98 -18.08
N ILE A 109 -9.09 15.54 -17.97
CA ILE A 109 -8.17 15.49 -19.11
C ILE A 109 -8.42 14.24 -19.95
N ASN A 110 -8.87 13.17 -19.31
CA ASN A 110 -8.94 11.85 -19.90
C ASN A 110 -10.37 11.47 -20.33
N GLU A 111 -11.35 12.34 -20.04
CA GLU A 111 -12.78 12.21 -20.34
C GLU A 111 -13.42 10.95 -19.72
N ASP A 112 -12.90 10.46 -18.59
CA ASP A 112 -13.46 9.31 -17.85
C ASP A 112 -14.65 9.69 -16.94
N GLY A 113 -15.03 10.97 -16.92
CA GLY A 113 -16.09 11.51 -16.09
C GLY A 113 -15.65 11.81 -14.66
N LYS A 114 -14.34 11.80 -14.37
CA LYS A 114 -13.76 12.22 -13.10
C LYS A 114 -12.83 13.40 -13.33
N ASN A 115 -12.97 14.41 -12.48
CA ASN A 115 -12.13 15.59 -12.55
C ASN A 115 -10.70 15.24 -12.11
N ASP A 116 -9.72 15.58 -12.95
CA ASP A 116 -8.30 15.34 -12.71
C ASP A 116 -7.61 16.57 -12.10
N ILE A 117 -8.01 17.77 -12.54
CA ILE A 117 -7.37 19.02 -12.16
C ILE A 117 -8.40 19.99 -11.58
N LEU A 118 -8.08 20.57 -10.42
CA LEU A 118 -8.77 21.73 -9.88
C LEU A 118 -7.94 23.00 -10.13
N LYS A 119 -8.46 23.90 -10.95
CA LYS A 119 -7.87 25.21 -11.26
C LYS A 119 -8.57 26.29 -10.44
N PHE A 120 -7.80 26.96 -9.60
CA PHE A 120 -8.27 28.08 -8.80
C PHE A 120 -7.63 29.38 -9.31
N LYS A 121 -8.46 30.35 -9.69
CA LYS A 121 -8.02 31.70 -10.08
C LYS A 121 -8.71 32.71 -9.17
N TYR A 122 -7.93 33.66 -8.67
CA TYR A 122 -8.42 34.73 -7.82
C TYR A 122 -7.85 36.07 -8.30
N ASN A 123 -8.65 37.11 -8.16
CA ASN A 123 -8.26 38.49 -8.40
C ASN A 123 -8.54 39.33 -7.15
N ILE A 124 -7.48 39.85 -6.56
CA ILE A 124 -7.52 40.65 -5.31
C ILE A 124 -7.06 42.07 -5.63
N ILE A 125 -7.79 43.06 -5.15
CA ILE A 125 -7.35 44.46 -5.15
C ILE A 125 -6.54 44.71 -3.88
N VAL A 126 -5.30 45.15 -4.06
CA VAL A 126 -4.43 45.54 -2.94
C VAL A 126 -4.46 47.07 -2.77
N PRO A 127 -4.64 47.59 -1.54
CA PRO A 127 -4.61 49.02 -1.26
C PRO A 127 -3.29 49.69 -1.70
N LYS A 128 -3.36 50.93 -2.21
CA LYS A 128 -2.27 51.64 -2.92
C LYS A 128 -1.01 52.00 -2.10
N ASN A 129 -0.86 51.53 -0.87
CA ASN A 129 0.33 51.76 -0.04
C ASN A 129 0.69 50.53 0.80
N ARG A 130 0.27 49.35 0.35
CA ARG A 130 0.48 48.08 1.04
C ARG A 130 1.06 47.07 0.07
N PHE A 131 1.80 46.11 0.60
CA PHE A 131 2.29 44.98 -0.18
C PHE A 131 1.86 43.68 0.49
N ILE A 132 1.64 42.66 -0.33
CA ILE A 132 1.32 41.31 0.16
C ILE A 132 2.63 40.67 0.64
N SER A 133 2.66 40.28 1.91
CA SER A 133 3.77 39.55 2.52
C SER A 133 3.60 38.05 2.36
N SER A 134 2.39 37.54 2.60
CA SER A 134 2.08 36.12 2.51
C SER A 134 0.67 35.89 1.97
N ILE A 135 0.44 34.73 1.35
CA ILE A 135 -0.87 34.28 0.89
C ILE A 135 -1.08 32.87 1.40
N ILE A 136 -2.20 32.67 2.09
CA ILE A 136 -2.66 31.38 2.58
C ILE A 136 -3.97 31.06 1.87
N LEU A 137 -4.02 29.93 1.20
CA LEU A 137 -5.23 29.41 0.56
C LEU A 137 -5.59 28.07 1.21
N ILE A 138 -6.80 28.01 1.75
CA ILE A 138 -7.41 26.82 2.32
C ILE A 138 -8.58 26.45 1.41
N LEU A 139 -8.67 25.18 1.02
CA LEU A 139 -9.70 24.65 0.13
C LEU A 139 -10.46 23.53 0.84
N GLY A 140 -11.78 23.57 0.73
CA GLY A 140 -12.67 22.46 1.10
C GLY A 140 -12.63 21.38 0.02
N ILE A 141 -12.25 20.17 0.41
CA ILE A 141 -12.24 19.02 -0.48
C ILE A 141 -12.89 17.86 0.24
N ASP A 142 -13.95 17.32 -0.36
CA ASP A 142 -14.58 16.10 0.12
C ASP A 142 -13.82 14.89 -0.42
N PHE A 143 -13.27 14.12 0.51
CA PHE A 143 -12.45 12.97 0.22
C PHE A 143 -13.11 11.69 0.75
N GLN A 144 -13.57 10.84 -0.17
CA GLN A 144 -14.19 9.56 0.17
C GLN A 144 -13.31 8.40 -0.30
N ILE A 145 -12.78 7.66 0.67
CA ILE A 145 -12.14 6.37 0.41
C ILE A 145 -13.21 5.28 0.53
N LYS A 146 -13.43 4.54 -0.56
CA LYS A 146 -14.11 3.25 -0.46
C LYS A 146 -13.13 2.28 0.19
N VAL A 147 -13.37 1.93 1.45
CA VAL A 147 -12.56 0.92 2.13
C VAL A 147 -13.03 -0.44 1.64
N CYS A 148 -12.22 -1.10 0.81
CA CYS A 148 -12.39 -2.52 0.55
C CYS A 148 -11.88 -3.32 1.75
N ASN A 149 -12.79 -3.87 2.55
CA ASN A 149 -12.44 -4.79 3.63
C ASN A 149 -11.92 -6.11 3.04
N ILE A 150 -10.62 -6.21 2.82
CA ILE A 150 -9.98 -7.48 2.45
C ILE A 150 -9.39 -8.10 3.70
N ILE A 151 -10.16 -9.00 4.32
CA ILE A 151 -9.67 -9.91 5.36
C ILE A 151 -9.12 -11.14 4.66
N ILE A 152 -7.79 -11.28 4.60
CA ILE A 152 -7.16 -12.56 4.25
C ILE A 152 -6.46 -13.08 5.50
N THR A 153 -7.18 -13.92 6.24
CA THR A 153 -6.63 -14.69 7.37
C THR A 153 -6.13 -16.03 6.86
N PHE A 154 -4.83 -16.28 6.97
CA PHE A 154 -4.29 -17.65 7.05
C PHE A 154 -3.32 -17.73 8.23
N ILE A 155 -3.82 -18.26 9.34
CA ILE A 155 -3.01 -18.72 10.45
C ILE A 155 -2.90 -20.23 10.29
N ILE A 156 -1.68 -20.73 10.12
CA ILE A 156 -1.32 -22.04 10.64
C ILE A 156 0.07 -21.90 11.28
N MET A 157 0.10 -21.34 12.49
CA MET A 157 1.17 -21.65 13.43
C MET A 157 0.84 -23.01 14.03
N SER A 158 1.55 -24.03 13.59
CA SER A 158 1.71 -25.28 14.33
C SER A 158 3.18 -25.38 14.66
N GLU A 159 3.62 -24.60 15.64
CA GLU A 159 4.87 -24.86 16.33
C GLU A 159 4.54 -25.84 17.47
N SER A 160 5.23 -26.98 17.45
CA SER A 160 5.09 -28.13 18.36
C SER A 160 5.53 -27.82 19.78
#